data_AF-A0A529HKU4-F1
#
_entry.id   AF-A0A529HKU4-F1
#
_cell.length_a   1.000
_cell.length_b   1.000
_cell.length_c   1.000
_cell.angle_alpha   90.00
_cell.angle_beta   90.00
_cell.angle_gamma   90.00
#
_symmetry.space_group_name_H-M   'P 1'
#
loop_
_entity.id
_entity.type
_entity.pdbx_description
1 polymer ?
#
loop_
_entity_poly.entity_id
_entity_poly.type
_entity_poly.pdbx_seq_one_letter_code
_entity_poly.pdbx_strand_id
1 'polypeptide(L)'
;AMTDLKQIRFEAERADLVGRFIHIVEHRYGHALAGLVERAKIALTDQPAAEVKVSLPGARFAAEITRAGLEATIGADIDRVTETVRQTIADAGVDTSAITAVFLTGGSTAIPLAKRQILSLVPQASVIEGDMFGSVGLGLALDAQRKFA
;
A
#
# COMPACT_ATOMS: atom_id res chain seq x y z
N ALA A 1 7.67 17.62 -20.16
CA ALA A 1 8.19 16.93 -18.97
C ALA A 1 9.55 17.49 -18.52
N MET A 2 10.67 17.22 -19.20
CA MET A 2 11.98 17.66 -18.70
C MET A 2 12.20 19.19 -18.80
N THR A 3 11.67 19.82 -19.85
CA THR A 3 11.66 21.29 -20.00
C THR A 3 10.92 21.96 -18.84
N ASP A 4 9.77 21.40 -18.44
CA ASP A 4 8.96 21.93 -17.33
C ASP A 4 9.71 21.80 -15.99
N LEU A 5 10.38 20.67 -15.74
CA LEU A 5 11.19 20.49 -14.54
C LEU A 5 12.36 21.48 -14.45
N LYS A 6 12.99 21.78 -15.59
CA LYS A 6 14.07 22.79 -15.65
C LYS A 6 13.56 24.20 -15.36
N GLN A 7 12.35 24.52 -15.80
CA GLN A 7 11.69 25.79 -15.47
C GLN A 7 11.37 25.87 -13.97
N ILE A 8 10.75 24.83 -13.40
CA ILE A 8 10.45 24.76 -11.95
C ILE A 8 11.72 24.92 -11.12
N ARG A 9 12.85 24.34 -11.55
CA ARG A 9 14.13 24.48 -10.84
C ARG A 9 14.59 25.93 -10.74
N PHE A 10 14.32 26.76 -11.75
CA PHE A 10 14.74 28.16 -11.78
C PHE A 10 13.89 29.03 -10.82
N GLU A 11 12.62 28.67 -10.65
CA GLU A 11 11.66 29.43 -9.82
C GLU A 11 11.59 28.93 -8.37
N ALA A 12 12.06 27.71 -8.09
CA ALA A 12 11.96 27.09 -6.78
C ALA A 12 12.90 27.72 -5.74
N GLU A 13 12.36 28.01 -4.55
CA GLU A 13 13.13 28.42 -3.36
C GLU A 13 14.27 27.43 -3.04
N ARG A 14 14.02 26.14 -3.30
CA ARG A 14 14.98 25.04 -3.11
C ARG A 14 15.32 24.37 -4.44
N ALA A 15 16.00 25.11 -5.31
CA ALA A 15 16.46 24.63 -6.61
C ALA A 15 17.31 23.34 -6.53
N ASP A 16 18.03 23.12 -5.43
CA ASP A 16 18.82 21.91 -5.16
C ASP A 16 17.94 20.66 -5.08
N LEU A 17 16.75 20.74 -4.46
CA LEU A 17 15.81 19.63 -4.34
C LEU A 17 15.19 19.27 -5.68
N VAL A 18 14.84 20.27 -6.49
CA VAL A 18 14.34 20.05 -7.86
C VAL A 18 15.44 19.47 -8.74
N GLY A 19 16.68 19.92 -8.60
CA GLY A 19 17.84 19.34 -9.27
C GLY A 19 18.03 17.86 -8.96
N ARG A 20 17.87 17.46 -7.68
CA ARG A 20 17.88 16.05 -7.27
C ARG A 20 16.74 15.25 -7.89
N PHE A 21 15.53 15.81 -7.98
CA PHE A 21 14.41 15.14 -8.62
C PHE A 21 14.63 14.94 -10.13
N ILE A 22 15.12 15.98 -10.82
CA ILE A 22 15.54 15.90 -12.23
C ILE A 22 16.53 14.75 -12.42
N HIS A 23 17.54 14.65 -11.55
CA HIS A 23 18.54 13.59 -11.62
C HIS A 23 17.93 12.18 -11.52
N ILE A 24 16.98 11.97 -10.60
CA ILE A 24 16.23 10.71 -10.46
C ILE A 24 15.48 10.36 -11.77
N VAL A 25 14.84 11.36 -12.39
CA VAL A 25 14.04 11.17 -13.62
C VAL A 25 14.95 10.89 -14.82
N GLU A 26 16.01 11.69 -15.03
CA GLU A 26 16.95 11.54 -16.15
C GLU A 26 17.62 10.16 -16.13
N HIS A 27 17.98 9.66 -14.96
CA HIS A 27 18.64 8.37 -14.78
C HIS A 27 17.66 7.21 -14.55
N ARG A 28 16.34 7.46 -14.65
CA ARG A 28 15.28 6.45 -14.54
C ARG A 28 15.31 5.64 -13.23
N TYR A 29 15.69 6.28 -12.13
CA TYR A 29 15.76 5.62 -10.82
C TYR A 29 14.41 5.42 -10.12
N GLY A 30 13.29 5.65 -10.81
CA GLY A 30 11.94 5.56 -10.25
C GLY A 30 11.64 4.21 -9.59
N HIS A 31 12.00 3.09 -10.22
CA HIS A 31 11.77 1.75 -9.64
C HIS A 31 12.59 1.50 -8.37
N ALA A 32 13.85 1.94 -8.35
CA ALA A 32 14.70 1.80 -7.17
C ALA A 32 14.16 2.64 -5.99
N LEU A 33 13.69 3.85 -6.28
CA LEU A 33 13.06 4.72 -5.29
C LEU A 33 11.73 4.13 -4.79
N ALA A 34 10.90 3.60 -5.68
CA ALA A 34 9.66 2.93 -5.31
C ALA A 34 9.92 1.74 -4.38
N GLY A 35 10.94 0.92 -4.66
CA GLY A 35 11.33 -0.18 -3.77
C GLY A 35 11.82 0.28 -2.40
N LEU A 36 12.47 1.45 -2.30
CA LEU A 36 12.85 2.06 -1.02
C LEU A 36 11.64 2.52 -0.22
N VAL A 37 10.70 3.18 -0.88
CA VAL A 37 9.43 3.62 -0.27
C VAL A 37 8.60 2.42 0.16
N GLU A 38 8.53 1.36 -0.64
CA GLU A 38 7.79 0.13 -0.33
C GLU A 38 8.33 -0.53 0.95
N ARG A 39 9.66 -0.61 1.11
CA ARG A 39 10.26 -1.14 2.35
C ARG A 39 9.89 -0.31 3.57
N ALA A 40 9.92 1.01 3.46
CA ALA A 40 9.53 1.89 4.55
C ALA A 40 8.02 1.75 4.85
N LYS A 41 7.17 1.64 3.82
CA LYS A 41 5.73 1.34 3.96
C LYS A 41 5.49 0.03 4.72
N ILE A 42 6.21 -1.03 4.39
CA ILE A 42 6.12 -2.32 5.09
C ILE A 42 6.54 -2.16 6.56
N ALA A 43 7.62 -1.44 6.85
CA ALA A 43 8.05 -1.18 8.23
C ALA A 43 6.98 -0.41 9.05
N LEU A 44 6.22 0.49 8.40
CA LEU A 44 5.11 1.21 9.02
C LEU A 44 3.93 0.32 9.44
N THR A 45 3.89 -0.96 9.06
CA THR A 45 2.92 -1.92 9.60
C THR A 45 3.09 -2.08 11.12
N ASP A 46 4.34 -2.16 11.60
CA ASP A 46 4.65 -2.42 13.00
C ASP A 46 5.22 -1.19 13.74
N GLN A 47 5.70 -0.19 12.99
CA GLN A 47 6.34 1.00 13.56
C GLN A 47 5.51 2.27 13.30
N PRO A 48 5.59 3.29 14.18
CA PRO A 48 4.91 4.57 13.96
C PRO A 48 5.62 5.46 12.93
N ALA A 49 6.91 5.23 12.67
CA ALA A 49 7.72 5.97 11.71
C ALA A 49 8.77 5.06 11.08
N ALA A 50 9.23 5.41 9.88
CA ALA A 50 10.28 4.73 9.14
C ALA A 50 11.07 5.72 8.29
N GLU A 51 12.33 5.43 8.01
CA GLU A 51 13.19 6.29 7.21
C GLU A 51 13.42 5.71 5.81
N VAL A 52 13.18 6.51 4.77
CA VAL A 52 13.53 6.20 3.39
C VAL A 52 14.94 6.69 3.12
N LYS A 53 15.93 5.80 3.25
CA LYS A 53 17.34 6.09 2.96
C LYS A 53 17.64 5.93 1.47
N VAL A 54 17.75 7.03 0.75
CA VAL A 54 18.12 7.04 -0.67
C VAL A 54 19.65 7.12 -0.80
N SER A 55 20.25 6.11 -1.42
CA SER A 55 21.69 6.03 -1.71
C SER A 55 21.89 5.61 -3.16
N LEU A 56 21.50 6.49 -4.08
CA LEU A 56 21.62 6.29 -5.52
C LEU A 56 22.77 7.17 -6.06
N PRO A 57 23.41 6.80 -7.18
CA PRO A 57 24.43 7.64 -7.78
C PRO A 57 23.88 9.05 -8.04
N GLY A 58 24.56 10.10 -7.53
CA GLY A 58 24.12 11.49 -7.66
C GLY A 58 22.90 11.90 -6.80
N ALA A 59 22.33 11.00 -6.00
CA ALA A 59 21.23 11.31 -5.08
C ALA A 59 21.36 10.54 -3.76
N ARG A 60 21.87 11.22 -2.74
CA ARG A 60 21.98 10.69 -1.38
C ARG A 60 21.22 11.58 -0.39
N PHE A 61 20.21 11.02 0.26
CA PHE A 61 19.39 11.70 1.26
C PHE A 61 18.57 10.72 2.07
N ALA A 62 17.98 11.20 3.15
CA ALA A 62 16.97 10.48 3.89
C ALA A 62 15.71 11.32 4.04
N ALA A 63 14.57 10.65 4.14
CA ALA A 63 13.29 11.27 4.46
C ALA A 63 12.56 10.37 5.45
N GLU A 64 12.06 10.95 6.54
CA GLU A 64 11.17 10.24 7.45
C GLU A 64 9.76 10.20 6.86
N ILE A 65 9.11 9.04 6.99
CA ILE A 65 7.68 8.86 6.76
C ILE A 65 7.04 8.33 8.03
N THR A 66 5.85 8.80 8.35
CA THR A 66 5.10 8.38 9.54
C THR A 66 3.89 7.55 9.14
N ARG A 67 3.43 6.68 10.05
CA ARG A 67 2.19 5.91 9.87
C ARG A 67 1.01 6.86 9.69
N ALA A 68 0.93 7.91 10.49
CA ALA A 68 -0.13 8.91 10.38
C ALA A 68 -0.11 9.61 9.00
N GLY A 69 1.08 9.97 8.48
CA GLY A 69 1.21 10.55 7.15
C GLY A 69 0.80 9.58 6.04
N LEU A 70 1.18 8.30 6.16
CA LEU A 70 0.73 7.26 5.23
C LEU A 70 -0.78 7.09 5.27
N GLU A 71 -1.37 6.94 6.47
CA GLU A 71 -2.81 6.79 6.67
C GLU A 71 -3.59 7.99 6.09
N ALA A 72 -3.10 9.21 6.29
CA ALA A 72 -3.70 10.42 5.69
C ALA A 72 -3.61 10.41 4.15
N THR A 73 -2.49 9.92 3.60
CA THR A 73 -2.27 9.87 2.15
C THR A 73 -3.21 8.88 1.46
N ILE A 74 -3.47 7.72 2.09
CA ILE A 74 -4.26 6.64 1.49
C ILE A 74 -5.71 6.61 1.94
N GLY A 75 -6.13 7.49 2.86
CA GLY A 75 -7.46 7.44 3.50
C GLY A 75 -8.61 7.34 2.50
N ALA A 76 -8.64 8.22 1.50
CA ALA A 76 -9.66 8.21 0.46
C ALA A 76 -9.66 6.93 -0.41
N ASP A 77 -8.50 6.27 -0.56
CA ASP A 77 -8.40 5.00 -1.27
C ASP A 77 -9.00 3.86 -0.44
N ILE A 78 -8.72 3.85 0.87
CA ILE A 78 -9.30 2.86 1.78
C ILE A 78 -10.82 3.07 1.91
N ASP A 79 -11.30 4.31 1.96
CA ASP A 79 -12.74 4.59 2.01
C ASP A 79 -13.47 3.97 0.80
N ARG A 80 -12.91 4.09 -0.41
CA ARG A 80 -13.47 3.44 -1.62
C ARG A 80 -13.46 1.91 -1.53
N VAL A 81 -12.43 1.33 -0.94
CA VAL A 81 -12.39 -0.12 -0.68
C VAL A 81 -13.49 -0.52 0.31
N THR A 82 -13.65 0.22 1.40
CA THR A 82 -14.68 -0.09 2.41
C THR A 82 -16.09 0.04 1.85
N GLU A 83 -16.33 1.00 0.97
CA GLU A 83 -17.62 1.16 0.29
C GLU A 83 -17.89 -0.03 -0.64
N THR A 84 -16.88 -0.49 -1.37
CA THR A 84 -16.99 -1.71 -2.20
C THR A 84 -17.36 -2.93 -1.35
N VAL A 85 -16.77 -3.07 -0.15
CA VAL A 85 -17.10 -4.16 0.79
C VAL A 85 -18.55 -4.04 1.27
N ARG A 86 -19.02 -2.83 1.65
CA ARG A 86 -20.41 -2.62 2.06
C ARG A 86 -21.40 -2.99 0.96
N GLN A 87 -21.15 -2.51 -0.27
CA GLN A 87 -22.01 -2.83 -1.41
C GLN A 87 -22.03 -4.34 -1.67
N THR A 88 -20.88 -5.01 -1.58
CA THR A 88 -20.80 -6.47 -1.75
C THR A 88 -21.65 -7.22 -0.73
N ILE A 89 -21.62 -6.79 0.55
CA ILE A 89 -22.45 -7.38 1.61
C ILE A 89 -23.93 -7.13 1.33
N ALA A 90 -24.29 -5.91 0.91
CA ALA A 90 -25.66 -5.55 0.57
C ALA A 90 -26.20 -6.37 -0.62
N ASP A 91 -25.41 -6.52 -1.68
CA ASP A 91 -25.74 -7.31 -2.87
C ASP A 91 -25.94 -8.79 -2.54
N ALA A 92 -25.17 -9.32 -1.59
CA ALA A 92 -25.32 -10.68 -1.09
C ALA A 92 -26.58 -10.88 -0.23
N GLY A 93 -27.23 -9.80 0.22
CA GLY A 93 -28.42 -9.86 1.07
C GLY A 93 -28.18 -10.51 2.44
N VAL A 94 -26.93 -10.49 2.93
CA VAL A 94 -26.54 -11.08 4.21
C VAL A 94 -26.41 -10.01 5.28
N ASP A 95 -26.84 -10.33 6.50
CA ASP A 95 -26.56 -9.47 7.65
C ASP A 95 -25.07 -9.54 8.00
N THR A 96 -24.46 -8.40 8.35
CA THR A 96 -23.07 -8.34 8.82
C THR A 96 -22.79 -9.28 10.00
N SER A 97 -23.77 -9.54 10.88
CA SER A 97 -23.63 -10.47 12.00
C SER A 97 -23.61 -11.95 11.57
N ALA A 98 -24.09 -12.26 10.36
CA ALA A 98 -24.02 -13.60 9.79
C ALA A 98 -22.63 -13.92 9.22
N ILE A 99 -21.77 -12.91 9.05
CA ILE A 99 -20.39 -13.07 8.59
C ILE A 99 -19.54 -13.48 9.80
N THR A 100 -19.09 -14.73 9.83
CA THR A 100 -18.37 -15.33 10.97
C THR A 100 -16.86 -15.33 10.81
N ALA A 101 -16.36 -15.14 9.59
CA ALA A 101 -14.94 -15.17 9.28
C ALA A 101 -14.58 -14.17 8.18
N VAL A 102 -13.43 -13.51 8.34
CA VAL A 102 -12.81 -12.65 7.33
C VAL A 102 -11.42 -13.19 7.02
N PHE A 103 -11.20 -13.50 5.75
CA PHE A 103 -9.89 -13.83 5.22
C PHE A 103 -9.32 -12.58 4.56
N LEU A 104 -8.26 -12.02 5.16
CA LEU A 104 -7.54 -10.89 4.58
C LEU A 104 -6.45 -11.44 3.63
N THR A 105 -6.56 -11.12 2.34
CA THR A 105 -5.62 -11.59 1.31
C THR A 105 -4.91 -10.41 0.64
N GLY A 106 -3.67 -10.64 0.20
CA GLY A 106 -2.84 -9.62 -0.45
C GLY A 106 -2.13 -8.70 0.56
N GLY A 107 -0.87 -8.35 0.26
CA GLY A 107 0.01 -7.64 1.19
C GLY A 107 -0.50 -6.28 1.67
N SER A 108 -1.30 -5.56 0.87
CA SER A 108 -1.86 -4.27 1.26
C SER A 108 -2.89 -4.36 2.38
N THR A 109 -3.50 -5.53 2.62
CA THR A 109 -4.42 -5.72 3.76
C THR A 109 -3.68 -5.77 5.10
N ALA A 110 -2.35 -5.91 5.10
CA ALA A 110 -1.52 -5.79 6.30
C ALA A 110 -1.38 -4.33 6.78
N ILE A 111 -1.77 -3.33 5.96
CA ILE A 111 -1.75 -1.93 6.37
C ILE A 111 -2.75 -1.73 7.54
N PRO A 112 -2.32 -1.18 8.69
CA PRO A 112 -3.16 -1.06 9.88
C PRO A 112 -4.50 -0.34 9.67
N LEU A 113 -4.52 0.75 8.90
CA LEU A 113 -5.76 1.46 8.53
C LEU A 113 -6.72 0.56 7.73
N ALA A 114 -6.21 -0.13 6.72
CA ALA A 114 -7.01 -1.01 5.87
C ALA A 114 -7.63 -2.15 6.70
N LYS A 115 -6.79 -2.86 7.49
CA LYS A 115 -7.25 -3.92 8.40
C LYS A 115 -8.33 -3.39 9.35
N ARG A 116 -8.10 -2.25 10.01
CA ARG A 116 -9.05 -1.65 10.95
C ARG A 116 -10.38 -1.29 10.30
N GLN A 117 -10.36 -0.57 9.17
CA GLN A 117 -11.60 -0.13 8.53
C GLN A 117 -12.41 -1.30 7.94
N ILE A 118 -11.75 -2.28 7.31
CA ILE A 118 -12.44 -3.47 6.78
C ILE A 118 -13.10 -4.26 7.92
N LEU A 119 -12.37 -4.54 9.00
CA LEU A 119 -12.90 -5.32 10.11
C LEU A 119 -14.00 -4.58 10.89
N SER A 120 -14.01 -3.25 10.86
CA SER A 120 -15.09 -2.47 11.49
C SER A 120 -16.46 -2.68 10.83
N LEU A 121 -16.50 -3.17 9.59
CA LEU A 121 -17.74 -3.48 8.88
C LEU A 121 -18.39 -4.80 9.35
N VAL A 122 -17.60 -5.68 9.97
CA VAL A 122 -18.01 -7.04 10.38
C VAL A 122 -17.42 -7.39 11.76
N PRO A 123 -17.82 -6.67 12.82
CA PRO A 123 -17.14 -6.73 14.12
C PRO A 123 -17.24 -8.09 14.83
N GLN A 124 -18.19 -8.94 14.44
CA GLN A 124 -18.36 -10.29 15.01
C GLN A 124 -17.52 -11.35 14.30
N ALA A 125 -16.94 -11.03 13.14
CA ALA A 125 -16.21 -11.98 12.35
C ALA A 125 -14.82 -12.25 12.94
N SER A 126 -14.45 -13.53 12.99
CA SER A 126 -13.09 -13.95 13.30
C SER A 126 -12.14 -13.60 12.15
N VAL A 127 -10.97 -13.07 12.46
CA VAL A 127 -9.92 -12.84 11.45
C VAL A 127 -9.16 -14.13 11.25
N ILE A 128 -9.16 -14.65 10.02
CA ILE A 128 -8.39 -15.84 9.66
C ILE A 128 -7.09 -15.39 9.01
N GLU A 129 -5.99 -15.56 9.74
CA GLU A 129 -4.64 -15.31 9.25
C GLU A 129 -4.16 -16.53 8.44
N GLY A 130 -4.47 -16.51 7.14
CA GLY A 130 -3.87 -17.44 6.18
C GLY A 130 -2.51 -16.93 5.67
N ASP A 131 -1.90 -17.68 4.76
CA ASP A 131 -0.78 -17.14 3.97
C ASP A 131 -1.29 -15.98 3.10
N MET A 132 -1.08 -14.75 3.58
CA MET A 132 -1.53 -13.53 2.90
C MET A 132 -0.97 -13.38 1.48
N PHE A 133 0.14 -14.06 1.18
CA PHE A 133 0.82 -13.98 -0.12
C PHE A 133 0.53 -15.19 -1.02
N GLY A 134 0.39 -16.39 -0.45
CA GLY A 134 0.20 -17.63 -1.19
C GLY A 134 -1.23 -18.20 -1.20
N SER A 135 -2.15 -17.68 -0.39
CA SER A 135 -3.50 -18.27 -0.22
C SER A 135 -4.28 -18.43 -1.52
N VAL A 136 -4.24 -17.44 -2.41
CA VAL A 136 -4.90 -17.52 -3.72
C VAL A 136 -4.25 -18.60 -4.61
N GLY A 137 -2.92 -18.61 -4.69
CA GLY A 137 -2.18 -19.60 -5.47
C GLY A 137 -2.40 -21.04 -4.98
N LEU A 138 -2.43 -21.23 -3.66
CA LEU A 138 -2.75 -22.51 -3.04
C LEU A 138 -4.18 -22.95 -3.35
N GLY A 139 -5.15 -22.04 -3.27
CA GLY A 139 -6.55 -22.32 -3.62
C GLY A 139 -6.70 -22.80 -5.06
N LEU A 140 -6.00 -22.17 -6.00
CA LEU A 140 -6.00 -22.57 -7.41
C LEU A 140 -5.36 -23.95 -7.62
N ALA A 141 -4.26 -24.26 -6.93
CA ALA A 141 -3.61 -25.56 -7.01
C ALA A 141 -4.50 -26.69 -6.46
N LEU A 142 -5.18 -26.46 -5.34
CA LEU A 142 -6.13 -27.41 -4.75
C LEU A 142 -7.34 -27.65 -5.68
N ASP A 143 -7.86 -26.61 -6.31
CA ASP A 143 -8.94 -26.73 -7.29
C ASP A 143 -8.51 -27.51 -8.54
N ALA A 144 -7.31 -27.25 -9.05
CA ALA A 144 -6.73 -28.00 -10.16
C ALA A 144 -6.59 -29.49 -9.82
N GLN A 145 -6.09 -29.82 -8.61
CA GLN A 145 -6.01 -31.20 -8.16
C GLN A 145 -7.39 -31.87 -8.12
N ARG A 146 -8.45 -31.18 -7.68
CA ARG A 146 -9.81 -31.77 -7.65
C ARG A 146 -10.38 -32.04 -9.04
N LYS A 147 -10.03 -31.23 -10.03
CA LYS A 147 -10.61 -31.29 -11.39
C LYS A 147 -9.84 -32.16 -12.36
N PHE A 148 -8.54 -32.32 -12.16
CA PHE A 148 -7.63 -32.96 -13.11
C PHE A 148 -6.86 -34.16 -12.53
N ALA A 149 -7.15 -34.59 -11.29
CA ALA A 149 -6.62 -35.83 -10.74
C ALA A 149 -7.38 -37.07 -11.23
#